data_AF-A0A382SEM9-F1
#
_entry.id   AF-A0A382SEM9-F1
#
_cell.length_a   1.000
_cell.length_b   1.000
_cell.length_c   1.000
_cell.angle_alpha   90.00
_cell.angle_beta   90.00
_cell.angle_gamma   90.00
#
_symmetry.space_group_name_H-M   'P 1'
#
loop_
_entity.id
_entity.type
_entity.pdbx_description
1 polymer ?
#
loop_
_entity_poly.entity_id
_entity_poly.type
_entity_poly.pdbx_seq_one_letter_code
_entity_poly.pdbx_strand_id
1 'polypeptide(L)' 'MVKIYVDADGCPVKNEVERIATRHQIQTYLVCDGGIRPPLNPLIQ' A
#
# COMPACT_ATOMS: atom_id res chain seq x y z
N MET A 1 2.21 -2.16 17.32
CA MET A 1 2.38 -2.57 15.91
C MET A 1 2.36 -1.33 15.04
N VAL A 2 3.25 -1.24 14.06
CA VAL A 2 3.33 -0.09 13.14
C VAL A 2 2.35 -0.31 11.99
N LYS A 3 1.60 0.73 11.63
CA LYS A 3 0.74 0.78 10.44
C LYS A 3 1.28 1.90 9.56
N ILE A 4 1.41 1.63 8.26
CA ILE A 4 1.91 2.61 7.30
C ILE A 4 0.74 3.06 6.41
N TYR A 5 0.60 4.36 6.23
CA TYR A 5 -0.38 4.95 5.33
C TYR A 5 0.38 5.63 4.21
N VAL A 6 0.04 5.31 2.96
CA VAL A 6 0.72 5.80 1.77
C VAL A 6 -0.30 6.50 0.89
N ASP A 7 0.00 7.75 0.55
CA ASP A 7 -0.74 8.45 -0.49
C ASP A 7 -0.51 7.76 -1.83
N ALA A 8 -1.62 7.39 -2.47
CA ALA A 8 -1.64 6.56 -3.64
C ALA A 8 -2.06 7.33 -4.91
N ASP A 9 -2.47 8.61 -4.75
CA ASP A 9 -2.78 9.53 -5.82
C ASP A 9 -1.51 9.94 -6.56
N GLY A 10 -1.44 9.62 -7.86
CA GLY A 10 -0.24 9.86 -8.68
C GLY A 10 1.02 9.11 -8.23
N CYS A 11 0.97 8.28 -7.19
CA CYS A 11 2.15 7.62 -6.61
C CYS A 11 2.77 6.63 -7.61
N PRO A 12 4.04 6.83 -8.05
CA PRO A 12 4.70 5.97 -9.04
C PRO A 12 5.32 4.71 -8.43
N VAL A 13 5.34 4.60 -7.10
CA VAL A 13 6.06 3.53 -6.37
C VAL A 13 5.14 2.55 -5.63
N LYS A 14 3.85 2.48 -5.97
CA LYS A 14 2.89 1.58 -5.31
C LYS A 14 3.33 0.11 -5.27
N ASN A 15 3.92 -0.39 -6.36
CA ASN A 15 4.44 -1.75 -6.43
C ASN A 15 5.64 -1.98 -5.49
N GLU A 16 6.49 -0.96 -5.32
CA GLU A 16 7.62 -1.03 -4.39
C GLU A 16 7.12 -1.02 -2.93
N VAL A 17 6.14 -0.18 -2.62
CA VAL A 17 5.47 -0.15 -1.32
C VAL A 17 4.93 -1.53 -0.96
N GLU A 18 4.23 -2.18 -1.89
CA GLU A 18 3.72 -3.54 -1.70
C GLU A 18 4.84 -4.55 -1.44
N ARG A 19 5.94 -4.50 -2.22
CA ARG A 19 7.10 -5.37 -2.04
C ARG A 19 7.75 -5.19 -0.66
N ILE A 20 7.90 -3.96 -0.21
CA ILE A 20 8.52 -3.62 1.07
C ILE A 20 7.62 -4.01 2.25
N ALA A 21 6.32 -3.73 2.16
CA ALA A 21 5.35 -4.14 3.16
C ALA A 21 5.32 -5.66 3.34
N THR A 22 5.38 -6.41 2.22
CA THR A 22 5.47 -7.87 2.23
C THR A 22 6.77 -8.35 2.87
N ARG A 23 7.90 -7.77 2.49
CA ARG A 23 9.22 -8.14 3.02
C ARG A 23 9.30 -8.01 4.54
N HIS A 24 8.65 -6.99 5.10
CA HIS A 24 8.67 -6.70 6.53
C HIS A 24 7.45 -7.16 7.30
N GLN A 25 6.46 -7.77 6.62
CA GLN A 25 5.19 -8.19 7.23
C GLN A 25 4.47 -7.03 7.95
N ILE A 26 4.45 -5.84 7.32
CA ILE A 26 3.85 -4.63 7.89
C ILE A 26 2.52 -4.34 7.18
N GLN A 27 1.45 -4.18 7.96
CA GLN A 27 0.17 -3.74 7.44
C GLN A 27 0.28 -2.31 6.89
N THR A 28 -0.03 -2.15 5.62
CA THR A 28 0.04 -0.88 4.90
C THR A 28 -1.30 -0.56 4.27
N TYR A 29 -1.63 0.73 4.19
CA TYR A 29 -2.88 1.25 3.65
C TYR A 29 -2.57 2.22 2.52
N LEU A 30 -3.14 1.99 1.34
CA LEU A 30 -3.09 2.93 0.23
C LEU A 30 -4.29 3.86 0.33
N VAL A 31 -4.04 5.15 0.47
CA VAL A 31 -5.08 6.18 0.62
C VAL A 31 -5.14 7.00 -0.65
N CYS A 32 -6.34 7.19 -1.19
CA CYS A 32 -6.60 8.00 -2.37
C CYS A 32 -8.01 8.58 -2.32
N ASP A 33 -8.26 9.62 -3.10
CA ASP A 33 -9.60 10.20 -3.26
C ASP A 33 -10.54 9.34 -4.15
N GLY A 34 -10.04 8.22 -4.69
CA GLY A 34 -10.82 7.20 -5.38
C GLY A 34 -10.08 6.53 -6.54
N GLY A 35 -10.70 5.53 -7.18
CA GLY A 35 -10.23 4.99 -8.46
C GLY A 35 -9.02 4.05 -8.41
N ILE A 36 -8.60 3.59 -7.22
CA ILE A 36 -7.53 2.59 -7.11
C ILE A 36 -8.09 1.18 -7.25
N ARG A 37 -7.46 0.41 -8.13
CA ARG A 37 -7.68 -1.04 -8.20
C ARG A 37 -7.22 -1.68 -6.90
N PRO A 38 -8.09 -2.43 -6.18
CA PRO A 38 -7.71 -3.08 -4.94
C PRO A 38 -6.47 -3.98 -5.14
N PRO A 39 -5.47 -3.88 -4.25
CA PRO A 39 -4.32 -4.79 -4.23
C PRO A 39 -4.77 -6.23 -3.95
N LEU A 40 -4.09 -7.22 -4.53
CA LEU A 40 -4.33 -8.63 -4.22
C LEU A 40 -3.62 -9.09 -2.93
N ASN A 41 -2.68 -8.28 -2.46
CA ASN A 41 -1.86 -8.60 -1.31
C ASN A 41 -2.59 -8.31 0.00
N PRO A 42 -2.75 -9.29 0.90
CA PRO A 42 -3.51 -9.12 2.15
C PRO A 42 -2.87 -8.10 3.12
N LEU A 43 -1.59 -7.78 2.96
CA LEU A 43 -0.90 -6.77 3.77
C LEU A 43 -1.15 -5.34 3.28
N ILE A 44 -1.80 -5.16 2.13
CA ILE A 44 -2.16 -3.86 1.56
C ILE A 44 -3.68 -3.72 1.52
N GLN A 45 -4.19 -2.62 2.04
CA GLN A 45 -5.62 -2.27 2.03
C GLN A 45 -5.85 -0.92 1.38
#